data_AF-A0AAE4CDG1-F1
#
_entry.id   AF-A0AAE4CDG1-F1
#
_cell.length_a   1.000
_cell.length_b   1.000
_cell.length_c   1.000
_cell.angle_alpha   90.00
_cell.angle_beta   90.00
_cell.angle_gamma   90.00
#
_symmetry.space_group_name_H-M   'P 1'
#
loop_
_entity.id
_entity.type
_entity.pdbx_description
1 polymer ?
#
loop_
_entity_poly.entity_id
_entity_poly.type
_entity_poly.pdbx_seq_one_letter_code
_entity_poly.pdbx_strand_id
1 'polypeptide(L)'
;MAEWRTDGCGGRREPERVESVTGALLVTPADLATVLARVESAGRAQFPDSFAGLEVNQAEVLGIVYRVPSPDFDAFLRAEGAAVCLEVRDAAYDLRTLLTLQERIVADLGHWRTAGIEIGVVGCRHDGTGVEVSTRQVAQAQDQLPRRYGPEVPIFVRDEAPPRPLIGS
;
A
#
# COMPACT_ATOMS: atom_id res chain seq x y z
N MET A 1 4.22 -16.95 -4.95
CA MET A 1 3.09 -16.03 -4.77
C MET A 1 2.20 -16.21 -5.97
N ALA A 2 0.94 -16.58 -5.74
CA ALA A 2 -0.05 -16.70 -6.80
C ALA A 2 -0.51 -15.29 -7.23
N GLU A 3 -0.86 -15.19 -8.50
CA GLU A 3 -1.42 -14.00 -9.12
C GLU A 3 -2.53 -14.45 -10.06
N TRP A 4 -3.63 -13.70 -10.09
CA TRP A 4 -4.72 -13.94 -11.03
C TRP A 4 -5.42 -12.64 -11.41
N ARG A 5 -6.09 -12.65 -12.55
CA ARG A 5 -6.82 -11.51 -13.09
C ARG A 5 -8.31 -11.82 -13.19
N THR A 6 -9.12 -10.80 -13.00
CA THR A 6 -10.58 -10.85 -13.13
C THR A 6 -11.02 -10.81 -14.59
N ASP A 7 -12.25 -11.25 -14.88
CA ASP A 7 -12.80 -11.31 -16.23
C ASP A 7 -12.84 -9.93 -16.93
N GLY A 8 -12.97 -8.85 -16.14
CA GLY A 8 -12.93 -7.47 -16.62
C GLY A 8 -11.60 -7.05 -17.26
N CYS A 9 -10.56 -7.90 -17.21
CA CYS A 9 -9.29 -7.74 -17.91
C CYS A 9 -9.28 -8.26 -19.35
N GLY A 10 -10.33 -8.94 -19.83
CA GLY A 10 -10.39 -9.51 -21.18
C GLY A 10 -10.40 -8.48 -22.32
N GLY A 11 -10.68 -7.21 -22.02
CA GLY A 11 -10.68 -6.11 -22.98
C GLY A 11 -9.67 -5.02 -22.64
N ARG A 12 -8.97 -4.50 -23.64
CA ARG A 12 -8.09 -3.33 -23.48
C ARG A 12 -8.93 -2.07 -23.32
N ARG A 13 -8.71 -1.32 -22.23
CA ARG A 13 -9.28 0.01 -22.02
C ARG A 13 -8.24 1.08 -22.35
N GLU A 14 -8.69 2.20 -22.90
CA GLU A 14 -7.81 3.35 -23.12
C GLU A 14 -7.67 4.15 -21.81
N PRO A 15 -6.47 4.61 -21.46
CA PRO A 15 -6.27 5.47 -20.29
C PRO A 15 -7.02 6.80 -20.43
N GLU A 16 -7.69 7.21 -19.36
CA GLU A 16 -8.35 8.50 -19.29
C GLU A 16 -7.35 9.61 -18.96
N ARG A 17 -7.59 10.80 -19.52
CA ARG A 17 -6.74 11.98 -19.35
C ARG A 17 -7.57 13.19 -18.95
N VAL A 18 -7.01 14.00 -18.06
CA VAL A 18 -7.56 15.32 -17.73
C VAL A 18 -6.54 16.38 -18.10
N GLU A 19 -7.01 17.46 -18.75
CA GLU A 19 -6.16 18.61 -19.03
C GLU A 19 -5.84 19.37 -17.74
N SER A 20 -4.56 19.71 -17.57
CA SER A 20 -4.09 20.55 -16.47
C SER A 20 -3.21 21.68 -17.02
N VAL A 21 -2.92 22.67 -16.17
CA VAL A 21 -2.06 23.82 -16.51
C VAL A 21 -0.66 23.38 -16.98
N THR A 22 -0.18 22.21 -16.53
CA THR A 22 1.15 21.67 -16.87
C THR A 22 1.12 20.59 -17.94
N GLY A 23 -0.05 20.25 -18.50
CA GLY A 23 -0.23 19.23 -19.52
C GLY A 23 -1.33 18.20 -19.18
N ALA A 24 -1.54 17.22 -20.07
CA ALA A 24 -2.51 16.16 -19.85
C ALA A 24 -1.98 15.12 -18.84
N LEU A 25 -2.72 14.91 -17.75
CA LEU A 25 -2.40 13.93 -16.71
C LEU A 25 -3.26 12.67 -16.92
N LEU A 26 -2.66 11.50 -16.71
CA LEU A 26 -3.43 10.27 -16.60
C LEU A 26 -4.26 10.32 -15.32
N VAL A 27 -5.50 9.85 -15.41
CA VAL A 27 -6.39 9.71 -14.26
C VAL A 27 -6.95 8.30 -14.22
N THR A 28 -7.30 7.84 -13.03
CA THR A 28 -8.02 6.58 -12.87
C THR A 28 -9.44 6.77 -13.38
N PRO A 29 -9.91 5.96 -14.35
CA PRO A 29 -11.28 6.05 -14.84
C PRO A 29 -12.30 5.88 -13.70
N ALA A 30 -13.42 6.59 -13.82
CA ALA A 30 -14.39 6.72 -12.72
C ALA A 30 -15.00 5.37 -12.28
N ASP A 31 -15.21 4.44 -13.22
CA ASP A 31 -15.70 3.09 -12.95
C ASP A 31 -14.69 2.27 -12.14
N LEU A 32 -13.41 2.29 -12.55
CA LEU A 32 -12.32 1.64 -11.83
C LEU A 32 -12.13 2.27 -10.45
N ALA A 33 -12.12 3.59 -10.34
CA ALA A 33 -12.02 4.29 -9.06
C ALA A 33 -13.16 3.91 -8.10
N THR A 34 -14.38 3.81 -8.62
CA THR A 34 -15.56 3.40 -7.84
C THR A 34 -15.44 1.98 -7.32
N VAL A 35 -14.99 1.03 -8.16
CA VAL A 35 -14.76 -0.36 -7.74
C VAL A 35 -13.65 -0.44 -6.70
N LEU A 36 -12.52 0.25 -6.91
CA LEU A 36 -11.40 0.25 -5.97
C LEU A 36 -11.79 0.83 -4.60
N ALA A 37 -12.62 1.87 -4.57
CA ALA A 37 -13.15 2.41 -3.32
C ALA A 37 -14.03 1.39 -2.56
N ARG A 38 -14.85 0.62 -3.28
CA ARG A 38 -15.64 -0.47 -2.67
C ARG A 38 -14.75 -1.60 -2.17
N VAL A 39 -13.74 -2.00 -2.96
CA VAL A 39 -12.76 -3.01 -2.55
C VAL A 39 -11.99 -2.56 -1.31
N GLU A 40 -11.55 -1.31 -1.25
CA GLU A 40 -10.86 -0.78 -0.06
C GLU A 40 -11.76 -0.80 1.17
N SER A 41 -12.99 -0.31 1.03
CA SER A 41 -13.96 -0.26 2.13
C SER A 41 -14.29 -1.65 2.65
N ALA A 42 -14.64 -2.59 1.77
CA ALA A 42 -14.94 -3.97 2.13
C ALA A 42 -13.70 -4.69 2.66
N GLY A 43 -12.53 -4.48 2.06
CA GLY A 43 -11.27 -5.04 2.51
C GLY A 43 -10.94 -4.67 3.94
N ARG A 44 -11.11 -3.39 4.31
CA ARG A 44 -10.85 -2.89 5.66
C ARG A 44 -11.91 -3.31 6.69
N ALA A 45 -13.18 -3.42 6.28
CA ALA A 45 -14.28 -3.64 7.22
C ALA A 45 -14.71 -5.12 7.33
N GLN A 46 -14.78 -5.81 6.20
CA GLN A 46 -15.37 -7.15 6.08
C GLN A 46 -14.33 -8.25 5.85
N PHE A 47 -13.21 -7.93 5.19
CA PHE A 47 -12.09 -8.85 4.96
C PHE A 47 -10.77 -8.42 5.61
N PRO A 48 -10.76 -7.97 6.88
CA PRO A 48 -9.58 -7.35 7.46
C PRO A 48 -8.43 -8.32 7.74
N ASP A 49 -8.63 -9.64 7.63
CA ASP A 49 -7.59 -10.68 7.74
C ASP A 49 -7.05 -11.12 6.37
N SER A 50 -7.51 -10.47 5.30
CA SER A 50 -7.15 -10.80 3.92
C SER A 50 -6.68 -9.59 3.13
N PHE A 51 -7.26 -8.42 3.35
CA PHE A 51 -6.88 -7.21 2.63
C PHE A 51 -5.51 -6.68 3.08
N ALA A 52 -4.57 -6.52 2.14
CA ALA A 52 -3.23 -5.97 2.41
C ALA A 52 -3.03 -4.56 1.83
N GLY A 53 -3.64 -4.26 0.67
CA GLY A 53 -3.55 -2.93 0.07
C GLY A 53 -4.02 -2.88 -1.38
N LEU A 54 -3.93 -1.69 -1.96
CA LEU A 54 -4.31 -1.40 -3.35
C LEU A 54 -3.25 -0.55 -4.04
N GLU A 55 -3.11 -0.76 -5.33
CA GLU A 55 -2.37 0.10 -6.24
C GLU A 55 -3.16 0.28 -7.53
N VAL A 56 -2.91 1.37 -8.26
CA VAL A 56 -3.52 1.61 -9.57
C VAL A 56 -2.44 1.84 -10.61
N ASN A 57 -2.44 1.03 -11.65
CA ASN A 57 -1.70 1.33 -12.87
C ASN A 57 -2.62 2.09 -13.84
N GLN A 58 -2.53 3.41 -13.83
CA GLN A 58 -3.36 4.28 -14.68
C GLN A 58 -3.05 4.11 -16.18
N ALA A 59 -1.81 3.77 -16.53
CA ALA A 59 -1.41 3.57 -17.93
C ALA A 59 -2.00 2.29 -18.53
N GLU A 60 -2.29 1.30 -17.70
CA GLU A 60 -2.92 0.03 -18.10
C GLU A 60 -4.41 -0.05 -17.75
N VAL A 61 -4.94 0.97 -17.05
CA VAL A 61 -6.31 0.97 -16.52
C VAL A 61 -6.58 -0.29 -15.69
N LEU A 62 -5.65 -0.56 -14.77
CA LEU A 62 -5.58 -1.78 -13.97
C LEU A 62 -5.55 -1.43 -12.49
N GLY A 63 -6.47 -2.02 -11.73
CA GLY A 63 -6.40 -2.05 -10.27
C GLY A 63 -5.61 -3.27 -9.80
N ILE A 64 -4.68 -3.08 -8.87
CA ILE A 64 -3.91 -4.17 -8.25
C ILE A 64 -4.38 -4.30 -6.80
N VAL A 65 -4.82 -5.49 -6.42
CA VAL A 65 -5.26 -5.81 -5.06
C VAL A 65 -4.27 -6.78 -4.43
N TYR A 66 -3.64 -6.35 -3.35
CA TYR A 66 -2.76 -7.19 -2.56
C TYR A 66 -3.56 -7.85 -1.44
N ARG A 67 -3.45 -9.17 -1.32
CA ARG A 67 -4.21 -9.92 -0.32
C ARG A 67 -3.55 -11.18 0.21
N VAL A 68 -3.76 -11.47 1.49
CA VAL A 68 -3.54 -12.79 2.07
C VAL A 68 -4.65 -13.73 1.55
N PRO A 69 -4.33 -14.94 1.06
CA PRO A 69 -5.31 -15.85 0.45
C PRO A 69 -6.56 -16.11 1.28
N SER A 70 -7.73 -15.87 0.68
CA SER A 70 -9.03 -16.10 1.29
C SER A 70 -10.08 -16.39 0.21
N PRO A 71 -10.75 -17.56 0.23
CA PRO A 71 -11.77 -17.90 -0.75
C PRO A 71 -12.93 -16.89 -0.82
N ASP A 72 -13.36 -16.37 0.33
CA ASP A 72 -14.49 -15.43 0.41
C ASP A 72 -14.10 -14.06 -0.17
N PHE A 73 -12.89 -13.58 0.14
CA PHE A 73 -12.41 -12.33 -0.44
C PHE A 73 -12.15 -12.49 -1.94
N ASP A 74 -11.65 -13.65 -2.39
CA ASP A 74 -11.48 -13.96 -3.80
C ASP A 74 -12.81 -13.96 -4.56
N ALA A 75 -13.87 -14.53 -3.97
CA ALA A 75 -15.19 -14.50 -4.57
C ALA A 75 -15.73 -13.07 -4.69
N PHE A 76 -15.54 -12.25 -3.66
CA PHE A 76 -15.89 -10.83 -3.67
C PHE A 76 -15.11 -10.06 -4.76
N LEU A 77 -13.80 -10.25 -4.86
CA LEU A 77 -12.96 -9.59 -5.87
C LEU A 77 -13.32 -10.00 -7.29
N ARG A 78 -13.70 -11.26 -7.53
CA ARG A 78 -14.21 -11.71 -8.83
C ARG A 78 -15.52 -11.01 -9.19
N ALA A 79 -16.42 -10.85 -8.24
CA ALA A 79 -17.70 -10.17 -8.47
C ALA A 79 -17.50 -8.68 -8.80
N GLU A 80 -16.66 -7.97 -8.03
CA GLU A 80 -16.36 -6.55 -8.28
C GLU A 80 -15.58 -6.34 -9.59
N GLY A 81 -14.64 -7.22 -9.91
CA GLY A 81 -13.84 -7.17 -11.14
C GLY A 81 -14.51 -7.77 -12.38
N ALA A 82 -15.81 -8.06 -12.34
CA ALA A 82 -16.52 -8.56 -13.52
C ALA A 82 -16.52 -7.53 -14.67
N ALA A 83 -16.56 -6.23 -14.33
CA ALA A 83 -16.68 -5.13 -15.30
C ALA A 83 -15.45 -4.20 -15.37
N VAL A 84 -14.45 -4.37 -14.50
CA VAL A 84 -13.19 -3.60 -14.50
C VAL A 84 -12.00 -4.53 -14.35
N CYS A 85 -10.82 -4.14 -14.82
CA CYS A 85 -9.65 -5.00 -14.71
C CYS A 85 -9.02 -4.89 -13.32
N LEU A 86 -9.15 -5.96 -12.54
CA LEU A 86 -8.42 -6.16 -11.29
C LEU A 86 -7.42 -7.32 -11.43
N GLU A 87 -6.20 -7.08 -11.00
CA GLU A 87 -5.16 -8.09 -10.77
C GLU A 87 -5.00 -8.29 -9.28
N VAL A 88 -5.05 -9.55 -8.85
CA VAL A 88 -4.98 -9.93 -7.45
C VAL A 88 -3.65 -10.64 -7.21
N ARG A 89 -2.88 -10.12 -6.26
CA ARG A 89 -1.56 -10.60 -5.90
C ARG A 89 -1.54 -11.07 -4.45
N ASP A 90 -0.90 -12.20 -4.21
CA ASP A 90 -0.66 -12.65 -2.83
C ASP A 90 0.22 -11.66 -2.07
N ALA A 91 -0.14 -11.40 -0.81
CA ALA A 91 0.64 -10.66 0.17
C ALA A 91 1.05 -11.56 1.34
N ALA A 92 2.17 -11.23 2.00
CA ALA A 92 2.63 -11.96 3.18
C ALA A 92 1.85 -11.59 4.44
N TYR A 93 1.43 -10.32 4.57
CA TYR A 93 0.71 -9.79 5.72
C TYR A 93 -0.51 -8.99 5.28
N ASP A 94 -1.59 -9.11 6.03
CA ASP A 94 -2.75 -8.25 5.90
C ASP A 94 -2.46 -6.85 6.49
N LEU A 95 -3.27 -5.88 6.11
CA LEU A 95 -3.09 -4.49 6.49
C LEU A 95 -3.26 -4.28 8.00
N ARG A 96 -4.11 -5.06 8.67
CA ARG A 96 -4.32 -4.92 10.12
C ARG A 96 -3.07 -5.33 10.90
N THR A 97 -2.44 -6.42 10.48
CA THR A 97 -1.16 -6.89 11.02
C THR A 97 -0.08 -5.82 10.84
N LEU A 98 0.02 -5.21 9.64
CA LEU A 98 0.99 -4.15 9.39
C LEU A 98 0.70 -2.87 10.21
N LEU A 99 -0.57 -2.46 10.30
CA LEU A 99 -1.00 -1.30 11.09
C LEU A 99 -0.69 -1.49 12.58
N THR A 100 -0.86 -2.70 13.11
CA THR A 100 -0.53 -3.02 14.50
C THR A 100 0.95 -2.77 14.78
N LEU A 101 1.86 -3.17 13.87
CA LEU A 101 3.28 -2.87 14.03
C LEU A 101 3.56 -1.37 13.86
N GLN A 102 2.97 -0.72 12.85
CA GLN A 102 3.10 0.72 12.65
C GLN A 102 2.72 1.50 13.92
N GLU A 103 1.60 1.18 14.54
CA GLU A 103 1.11 1.82 15.77
C GLU A 103 2.09 1.65 16.93
N ARG A 104 2.68 0.45 17.09
CA ARG A 104 3.74 0.21 18.09
C ARG A 104 4.97 1.07 17.86
N ILE A 105 5.42 1.22 16.61
CA ILE A 105 6.56 2.09 16.26
C ILE A 105 6.22 3.56 16.56
N VAL A 106 5.01 4.00 16.20
CA VAL A 106 4.55 5.37 16.45
C VAL A 106 4.45 5.67 17.96
N ALA A 107 3.95 4.72 18.76
CA ALA A 107 3.88 4.87 20.21
C ALA A 107 5.28 5.01 20.85
N ASP A 108 6.30 4.43 20.22
CA ASP A 108 7.68 4.44 20.69
C ASP A 108 8.53 5.60 20.14
N LEU A 109 7.96 6.57 19.41
CA LEU A 109 8.74 7.69 18.83
C LEU A 109 9.55 8.46 19.88
N GLY A 110 9.04 8.60 21.10
CA GLY A 110 9.79 9.20 22.22
C GLY A 110 11.01 8.37 22.63
N HIS A 111 10.86 7.04 22.70
CA HIS A 111 11.95 6.12 23.00
C HIS A 111 13.05 6.21 21.93
N TRP A 112 12.67 6.20 20.65
CA TRP A 112 13.62 6.28 19.55
C TRP A 112 14.38 7.59 19.52
N ARG A 113 13.71 8.71 19.79
CA ARG A 113 14.37 10.01 19.92
C ARG A 113 15.43 10.01 21.03
N THR A 114 15.12 9.45 22.20
CA THR A 114 16.10 9.31 23.29
C THR A 114 17.26 8.38 22.92
N ALA A 115 17.03 7.38 22.07
CA ALA A 115 18.07 6.50 21.53
C ALA A 115 18.86 7.13 20.35
N GLY A 116 18.60 8.39 20.00
CA GLY A 116 19.27 9.11 18.92
C GLY A 116 18.77 8.77 17.52
N ILE A 117 17.63 8.08 17.39
CA ILE A 117 16.99 7.76 16.11
C ILE A 117 15.77 8.68 15.94
N GLU A 118 15.88 9.59 14.98
CA GLU A 118 14.79 10.48 14.57
C GLU A 118 14.02 9.82 13.42
N ILE A 119 12.83 9.32 13.73
CA ILE A 119 11.93 8.72 12.74
C ILE A 119 11.03 9.83 12.18
N GLY A 120 11.09 10.02 10.86
CA GLY A 120 10.25 11.00 10.14
C GLY A 120 8.91 10.43 9.72
N VAL A 121 8.92 9.30 8.99
CA VAL A 121 7.71 8.65 8.48
C VAL A 121 7.69 7.19 8.89
N VAL A 122 6.52 6.70 9.29
CA VAL A 122 6.22 5.27 9.46
C VAL A 122 4.99 4.96 8.62
N GLY A 123 5.06 3.96 7.75
CA GLY A 123 3.95 3.58 6.89
C GLY A 123 3.94 2.10 6.53
N CYS A 124 2.75 1.53 6.34
CA CYS A 124 2.61 0.19 5.79
C CYS A 124 2.96 0.20 4.30
N ARG A 125 3.71 -0.79 3.83
CA ARG A 125 3.89 -1.00 2.39
C ARG A 125 2.59 -1.61 1.84
N HIS A 126 2.04 -0.99 0.79
CA HIS A 126 0.75 -1.39 0.21
C HIS A 126 0.78 -2.77 -0.46
N ASP A 127 1.97 -3.28 -0.78
CA ASP A 127 2.21 -4.62 -1.29
C ASP A 127 2.11 -5.73 -0.20
N GLY A 128 1.88 -5.34 1.05
CA GLY A 128 1.74 -6.27 2.17
C GLY A 128 3.06 -6.93 2.60
N THR A 129 4.21 -6.37 2.22
CA THR A 129 5.54 -6.95 2.52
C THR A 129 6.10 -6.57 3.89
N GLY A 130 5.62 -5.48 4.49
CA GLY A 130 6.09 -5.02 5.80
C GLY A 130 5.79 -3.55 6.09
N VAL A 131 6.48 -3.01 7.09
CA VAL A 131 6.39 -1.59 7.50
C VAL A 131 7.65 -0.87 7.05
N GLU A 132 7.48 0.33 6.51
CA GLU A 132 8.55 1.24 6.11
C GLU A 132 8.76 2.32 7.17
N VAL A 133 10.03 2.59 7.48
CA VAL A 133 10.47 3.63 8.41
C VAL A 133 11.49 4.50 7.72
N SER A 134 11.22 5.81 7.65
CA SER A 134 12.16 6.80 7.13
C SER A 134 12.90 7.47 8.27
N THR A 135 14.23 7.49 8.18
CA THR A 135 15.11 8.13 9.16
C THR A 135 16.48 8.40 8.54
N ARG A 136 17.18 9.42 9.04
CA ARG A 136 18.58 9.66 8.68
C ARG A 136 19.55 8.68 9.35
N GLN A 137 19.14 8.06 10.46
CA GLN A 137 19.99 7.13 11.22
C GLN A 137 19.82 5.69 10.72
N VAL A 138 19.91 5.50 9.39
CA VAL A 138 19.55 4.25 8.70
C VAL A 138 20.22 3.01 9.31
N ALA A 139 21.55 3.01 9.43
CA ALA A 139 22.27 1.84 9.93
C ALA A 139 21.90 1.48 11.38
N GLN A 140 21.68 2.50 12.23
CA GLN A 140 21.29 2.29 13.62
C GLN A 140 19.85 1.77 13.72
N ALA A 141 18.94 2.33 12.94
CA ALA A 141 17.55 1.91 12.89
C ALA A 141 17.38 0.49 12.31
N GLN A 142 18.16 0.13 11.28
CA GLN A 142 18.16 -1.23 10.71
C GLN A 142 18.56 -2.30 11.72
N ASP A 143 19.48 -1.98 12.64
CA ASP A 143 19.88 -2.89 13.70
C ASP A 143 18.88 -2.93 14.86
N GLN A 144 18.41 -1.76 15.31
CA GLN A 144 17.66 -1.66 16.57
C GLN A 144 16.17 -1.94 16.41
N LEU A 145 15.54 -1.54 15.30
CA LEU A 145 14.10 -1.73 15.10
C LEU A 145 13.70 -3.22 15.12
N PRO A 146 14.36 -4.12 14.35
CA PRO A 146 14.00 -5.54 14.37
C PRO A 146 14.25 -6.21 15.73
N ARG A 147 15.27 -5.78 16.48
CA ARG A 147 15.55 -6.29 17.84
C ARG A 147 14.43 -5.94 18.82
N ARG A 148 13.80 -4.77 18.68
CA ARG A 148 12.71 -4.33 19.56
C ARG A 148 11.37 -4.96 19.19
N TYR A 149 11.05 -5.02 17.89
CA TYR A 149 9.73 -5.42 17.42
C TYR A 149 9.60 -6.89 17.02
N GLY A 150 10.73 -7.59 16.89
CA GLY A 150 10.78 -8.98 16.49
C GLY A 150 10.90 -9.18 14.98
N PRO A 151 11.14 -10.42 14.53
CA PRO A 151 11.36 -10.75 13.12
C PRO A 151 10.05 -11.04 12.35
N GLU A 152 8.90 -11.01 13.02
CA GLU A 152 7.63 -11.49 12.46
C GLU A 152 7.17 -10.69 11.25
N VAL A 153 7.30 -9.36 11.28
CA VAL A 153 6.97 -8.46 10.17
C VAL A 153 8.22 -7.67 9.81
N PRO A 154 8.67 -7.72 8.54
CA PRO A 154 9.85 -6.97 8.09
C PRO A 154 9.69 -5.45 8.29
N ILE A 155 10.76 -4.82 8.76
CA ILE A 155 10.89 -3.36 8.86
C ILE A 155 11.90 -2.89 7.82
N PHE A 156 11.43 -2.12 6.85
CA PHE A 156 12.24 -1.53 5.79
C PHE A 156 12.64 -0.12 6.19
N VAL A 157 13.93 0.07 6.47
CA VAL A 157 14.46 1.40 6.81
C VAL A 157 14.95 2.08 5.55
N ARG A 158 14.48 3.29 5.29
CA ARG A 158 14.92 4.14 4.18
C ARG A 158 15.50 5.45 4.70
N ASP A 159 16.42 5.99 3.92
CA ASP A 159 16.96 7.32 4.19
C ASP A 159 15.90 8.39 3.93
N GLU A 160 15.72 9.28 4.89
CA GLU A 160 14.79 10.39 4.77
C GLU A 160 15.44 11.53 3.97
N ALA A 161 14.99 11.70 2.72
CA ALA A 161 15.40 12.83 1.91
C ALA A 161 15.02 14.16 2.63
N PRO A 162 15.90 15.17 2.63
CA PRO A 162 15.58 16.43 3.28
C PRO A 162 14.32 17.05 2.70
N PRO A 163 13.45 17.68 3.52
CA PRO A 163 12.29 18.39 3.00
C PRO A 163 12.76 19.45 2.00
N ARG A 164 12.26 19.38 0.76
CA ARG A 164 12.54 20.41 -0.24
C ARG A 164 11.74 21.65 0.14
N PRO A 165 12.37 22.81 0.39
CA PRO A 165 11.62 24.05 0.59
C PRO A 165 10.83 24.36 -0.67
N LEU A 166 9.53 24.62 -0.53
CA LEU A 166 8.74 25.23 -1.60
C LEU A 166 9.17 26.70 -1.69
N ILE A 167 10.24 26.98 -2.44
CA ILE A 167 10.61 28.36 -2.74
C ILE A 167 9.59 28.87 -3.75
N GLY A 168 8.70 29.75 -3.31
CA GLY A 168 7.77 30.47 -4.18
C GLY A 168 8.55 31.34 -5.16
N SER A 169 8.29 31.17 -6.44
CA SER A 169 8.79 32.00 -7.54
C SER A 169 8.00 33.29 -7.67
#